data_AF-A0A7S1HRT1-F1
#
_entry.id   AF-A0A7S1HRT1-F1
#
_cell.length_a   1.000
_cell.length_b   1.000
_cell.length_c   1.000
_cell.angle_alpha   90.00
_cell.angle_beta   90.00
_cell.angle_gamma   90.00
#
_symmetry.space_group_name_H-M   'P 1'
#
loop_
_entity.id
_entity.type
_entity.pdbx_description
1 polymer ?
#
loop_
_entity_poly.entity_id
_entity_poly.type
_entity_poly.pdbx_seq_one_letter_code
_entity_poly.pdbx_strand_id
1 'polypeptide(L)'
;DFGLAHLHRSRAEGGFEPERLREFCGSKSYCPPEMLAAQPYDAFSADVWSLGVCLFALLSGFFPFEEASPRDWRFSRALRAQMDGHSVTATIFGFYARPCPFSAELGTLLDEMLCVDP
;
A
#
# COMPACT_ATOMS: atom_id res chain seq x y z
N ASP A 1 6.42 5.51 17.75
CA ASP A 1 6.09 6.94 17.68
C ASP A 1 4.59 7.02 17.43
N PHE A 2 3.83 7.66 18.32
CA PHE A 2 2.37 7.79 18.20
C PHE A 2 1.94 9.24 17.89
N GLY A 3 2.87 10.11 17.50
CA GLY A 3 2.60 11.54 17.25
C GLY A 3 1.62 11.82 16.10
N LEU A 4 1.37 10.83 15.23
CA LEU A 4 0.43 10.89 14.10
C LEU A 4 -0.73 9.88 14.22
N ALA A 5 -0.89 9.24 15.38
CA ALA A 5 -1.93 8.24 15.57
C ALA A 5 -3.33 8.88 15.64
N HIS A 6 -4.33 8.20 15.08
CA HIS A 6 -5.73 8.60 15.15
C HIS A 6 -6.54 7.70 16.08
N LEU A 7 -7.45 8.27 16.87
CA LEU A 7 -8.33 7.52 17.76
C LEU A 7 -9.70 7.33 17.10
N HIS A 8 -10.00 6.09 16.72
CA HIS A 8 -11.33 5.73 16.23
C HIS A 8 -12.37 5.76 17.35
N ARG A 9 -13.55 6.32 17.04
CA ARG A 9 -14.67 6.30 17.99
C ARG A 9 -15.21 4.88 18.14
N SER A 10 -15.33 4.43 19.38
CA SER A 10 -15.93 3.13 19.71
C SER A 10 -17.46 3.19 19.62
N ARG A 11 -18.06 2.09 19.15
CA ARG A 11 -19.52 1.89 19.14
C ARG A 11 -19.99 1.35 20.49
N ALA A 12 -21.19 1.74 20.91
CA ALA A 12 -21.80 1.27 22.17
C ALA A 12 -21.97 -0.27 22.20
N GLU A 13 -22.17 -0.89 21.03
CA GLU A 13 -22.37 -2.33 20.86
C GLU A 13 -21.06 -3.10 20.58
N GLY A 14 -19.91 -2.42 20.66
CA GLY A 14 -18.59 -2.94 20.32
C GLY A 14 -18.16 -2.64 18.88
N GLY A 15 -16.85 -2.62 18.64
CA GLY A 15 -16.25 -2.21 17.37
C GLY A 15 -16.05 -0.70 17.24
N PHE A 16 -15.61 -0.27 16.06
CA PHE A 16 -15.31 1.14 15.77
C PHE A 16 -16.31 1.72 14.76
N GLU A 17 -16.61 3.00 14.89
CA GLU A 17 -17.35 3.74 13.87
C GLU A 17 -16.51 3.84 12.60
N PRO A 18 -17.08 3.56 11.42
CA PRO A 18 -16.40 3.77 10.15
C PRO A 18 -16.16 5.26 9.99
N GLU A 19 -14.89 5.63 9.86
CA GLU A 19 -14.43 6.99 9.73
C GLU A 19 -13.41 7.04 8.60
N ARG A 20 -13.58 8.01 7.69
CA ARG A 20 -12.59 8.28 6.66
C ARG A 20 -11.77 9.50 7.02
N LEU A 21 -10.45 9.34 6.95
CA LEU A 21 -9.49 10.41 7.22
C LEU A 21 -9.18 11.16 5.92
N ARG A 22 -8.65 12.38 6.05
CA ARG A 22 -8.26 13.24 4.92
C ARG A 22 -6.86 13.85 5.08
N GLU A 23 -6.28 13.69 6.26
CA GLU A 23 -5.01 14.30 6.62
C GLU A 23 -3.87 13.50 6.00
N PHE A 24 -2.85 14.18 5.50
CA PHE A 24 -1.61 13.52 5.11
C PHE A 24 -0.77 13.29 6.37
N CYS A 25 -0.31 12.05 6.59
CA CYS A 25 0.59 11.71 7.67
C CYS A 25 1.69 10.74 7.21
N GLY A 26 2.88 10.88 7.78
CA GLY A 26 4.00 9.95 7.55
C GLY A 26 4.89 10.26 6.35
N SER A 27 5.70 9.27 5.99
CA SER A 27 6.67 9.34 4.90
C SER A 27 6.06 8.84 3.60
N LYS A 28 6.15 9.63 2.53
CA LYS A 28 5.46 9.38 1.25
C LYS A 28 5.65 8.00 0.63
N SER A 29 6.81 7.37 0.81
CA SER A 29 7.10 6.04 0.25
C SER A 29 6.28 4.91 0.90
N TYR A 30 5.68 5.17 2.06
CA TYR A 30 4.78 4.26 2.77
C TYR A 30 3.30 4.63 2.59
N CYS A 31 3.01 5.84 2.12
CA CYS A 31 1.63 6.31 2.01
C CYS A 31 0.89 5.58 0.88
N PRO A 32 -0.39 5.24 1.10
CA PRO A 32 -1.25 4.68 0.06
C PRO A 32 -1.62 5.74 -0.99
N PRO A 33 -2.00 5.33 -2.21
CA PRO A 33 -2.25 6.24 -3.32
C PRO A 33 -3.41 7.22 -3.06
N GLU A 34 -4.46 6.78 -2.38
CA GLU A 34 -5.62 7.61 -2.05
C GLU A 34 -5.27 8.76 -1.08
N MET A 35 -4.33 8.53 -0.15
CA MET A 35 -3.81 9.56 0.74
C MET A 35 -2.98 10.59 -0.05
N LEU A 36 -2.12 10.13 -0.96
CA LEU A 36 -1.32 11.02 -1.83
C LEU A 36 -2.19 11.82 -2.82
N ALA A 37 -3.35 11.28 -3.18
CA ALA A 37 -4.37 11.95 -4.00
C ALA A 37 -5.30 12.87 -3.20
N ALA A 38 -5.05 13.05 -1.89
CA ALA A 38 -5.88 13.83 -0.96
C ALA A 38 -7.36 13.39 -0.96
N GLN A 39 -7.61 12.10 -1.16
CA GLN A 39 -8.94 11.51 -1.11
C GLN A 39 -9.26 11.02 0.31
N PRO A 40 -10.55 10.96 0.69
CA PRO A 40 -10.95 10.33 1.95
C PRO A 40 -10.61 8.85 1.95
N TYR A 41 -9.81 8.41 2.91
CA TYR A 41 -9.30 7.03 2.98
C TYR A 41 -9.71 6.32 4.27
N ASP A 42 -9.77 5.00 4.21
CA ASP A 42 -9.94 4.16 5.40
C ASP A 42 -8.60 3.99 6.12
N ALA A 43 -8.55 4.30 7.41
CA ALA A 43 -7.30 4.28 8.16
C ALA A 43 -6.70 2.87 8.30
N PHE A 44 -7.54 1.84 8.42
CA PHE A 44 -7.07 0.46 8.54
C PHE A 44 -6.47 -0.02 7.21
N SER A 45 -7.13 0.24 6.08
CA SER A 45 -6.58 -0.07 4.76
C SER A 45 -5.26 0.67 4.50
N ALA A 46 -5.17 1.94 4.90
CA ALA A 46 -3.93 2.72 4.78
C ALA A 46 -2.78 2.16 5.62
N ASP A 47 -3.06 1.68 6.83
CA ASP A 47 -2.07 1.00 7.68
C ASP A 47 -1.63 -0.34 7.07
N VAL A 48 -2.55 -1.11 6.50
CA VAL A 48 -2.24 -2.37 5.79
C VAL A 48 -1.36 -2.12 4.57
N TRP A 49 -1.63 -1.08 3.79
CA TRP A 49 -0.75 -0.67 2.67
C TRP A 49 0.65 -0.33 3.17
N SER A 50 0.74 0.50 4.22
CA SER A 50 2.01 0.90 4.81
C SER A 50 2.81 -0.30 5.32
N LEU A 51 2.12 -1.29 5.91
CA LEU A 51 2.71 -2.56 6.31
C LEU A 51 3.17 -3.39 5.10
N GLY A 52 2.43 -3.38 4.00
CA GLY A 52 2.80 -4.04 2.74
C GLY A 52 4.09 -3.47 2.16
N VAL A 53 4.22 -2.14 2.16
CA VAL A 53 5.48 -1.45 1.77
C VAL A 53 6.63 -1.87 2.68
N CYS A 54 6.43 -1.87 4.00
CA CYS A 54 7.43 -2.31 4.97
C CYS A 54 7.87 -3.75 4.72
N LEU A 55 6.92 -4.68 4.57
CA LEU A 55 7.18 -6.09 4.35
C LEU A 55 7.94 -6.31 3.02
N PHE A 56 7.48 -5.67 1.94
CA PHE A 56 8.19 -5.70 0.66
C PHE A 56 9.63 -5.21 0.80
N ALA A 57 9.85 -4.07 1.46
CA ALA A 57 11.17 -3.48 1.60
C ALA A 57 12.12 -4.34 2.43
N LEU A 58 11.62 -4.94 3.52
CA LEU A 58 12.40 -5.86 4.36
C LEU A 58 12.86 -7.10 3.60
N LEU A 59 12.01 -7.65 2.73
CA LEU A 59 12.29 -8.89 2.02
C LEU A 59 13.06 -8.69 0.72
N SER A 60 12.89 -7.55 0.06
CA SER A 60 13.51 -7.26 -1.24
C SER A 60 14.78 -6.40 -1.14
N GLY A 61 14.93 -5.63 -0.06
CA GLY A 61 16.00 -4.66 0.14
C GLY A 61 15.79 -3.32 -0.58
N PHE A 62 14.61 -3.06 -1.17
CA PHE A 62 14.28 -1.79 -1.82
C PHE A 62 12.77 -1.49 -1.72
N PHE A 63 12.37 -0.23 -1.93
CA PHE A 63 10.96 0.14 -1.90
C PHE A 63 10.21 -0.25 -3.17
N PRO A 64 8.92 -0.64 -3.08
CA PRO A 64 8.11 -0.89 -4.27
C PRO A 64 7.97 0.38 -5.12
N PHE A 65 7.76 1.54 -4.47
CA PHE A 65 7.58 2.86 -5.08
C PHE A 65 8.29 3.95 -4.25
N GLU A 66 8.65 5.06 -4.88
CA GLU A 66 9.10 6.29 -4.20
C GLU A 66 7.89 7.03 -3.64
N GLU A 67 6.83 7.11 -4.45
CA GLU A 67 5.52 7.63 -4.11
C GLU A 67 4.48 6.82 -4.89
N ALA A 68 3.42 6.32 -4.24
CA ALA A 68 2.31 5.63 -4.90
C ALA A 68 1.41 6.63 -5.66
N SER A 69 1.95 7.28 -6.69
CA SER A 69 1.27 8.32 -7.46
C SER A 69 1.64 8.27 -8.94
N PRO A 70 0.88 8.93 -9.83
CA PRO A 70 1.23 9.01 -11.26
C PRO A 70 2.60 9.65 -11.55
N ARG A 71 3.25 10.27 -10.56
CA ARG A 71 4.61 10.82 -10.67
C ARG A 71 5.68 9.72 -10.66
N ASP A 72 5.39 8.57 -10.06
CA ASP A 72 6.26 7.39 -10.12
C ASP A 72 5.80 6.46 -11.27
N TRP A 73 6.69 6.27 -12.24
CA TRP A 73 6.41 5.41 -13.38
C TRP A 73 6.26 3.94 -12.98
N ARG A 74 6.92 3.49 -11.90
CA ARG A 74 6.80 2.12 -11.38
C ARG A 74 5.39 1.88 -10.85
N PHE A 75 4.86 2.85 -10.11
CA PHE A 75 3.47 2.81 -9.64
C PHE A 75 2.49 2.77 -10.82
N SER A 76 2.68 3.65 -11.80
CA SER A 76 1.81 3.69 -12.98
C SER A 76 1.80 2.36 -13.76
N ARG A 77 2.92 1.66 -13.84
CA ARG A 77 3.01 0.35 -14.49
C ARG A 77 2.45 -0.77 -13.63
N ALA A 78 2.71 -0.75 -12.32
CA ALA A 78 2.14 -1.70 -11.36
C ALA A 78 0.61 -1.62 -11.33
N LEU A 79 0.05 -0.41 -11.31
CA LEU A 79 -1.40 -0.18 -11.37
C LEU A 79 -2.01 -0.78 -12.64
N ARG A 80 -1.39 -0.56 -13.81
CA ARG A 80 -1.85 -1.19 -15.06
C ARG A 80 -1.80 -2.72 -14.98
N ALA A 81 -0.72 -3.27 -14.44
CA ALA A 81 -0.59 -4.71 -14.26
C ALA A 81 -1.72 -5.26 -13.35
N GLN A 82 -2.03 -4.58 -12.24
CA GLN A 82 -3.15 -4.93 -11.36
C GLN A 82 -4.49 -4.89 -12.12
N MET A 83 -4.75 -3.84 -12.90
CA MET A 83 -5.97 -3.71 -13.72
C MET A 83 -6.11 -4.84 -14.75
N ASP A 84 -4.99 -5.33 -15.26
CA ASP A 84 -4.93 -6.46 -16.20
C ASP A 84 -4.94 -7.83 -15.48
N GLY A 85 -5.08 -7.87 -14.15
CA GLY A 85 -5.11 -9.09 -13.35
C GLY A 85 -3.75 -9.74 -13.11
N HIS A 86 -2.65 -8.99 -13.27
CA HIS A 86 -1.30 -9.46 -13.02
C HIS A 86 -0.79 -9.07 -11.63
N SER A 87 0.14 -9.87 -11.11
CA SER A 87 0.82 -9.61 -9.84
C SER A 87 1.61 -8.30 -9.87
N VAL A 88 1.32 -7.40 -8.92
CA VAL A 88 2.06 -6.15 -8.71
C VAL A 88 3.50 -6.46 -8.29
N THR A 89 3.66 -7.37 -7.35
CA THR A 89 4.94 -7.79 -6.79
C THR A 89 5.85 -8.35 -7.87
N ALA A 90 5.36 -9.29 -8.70
CA ALA A 90 6.13 -9.85 -9.80
C ALA A 90 6.48 -8.78 -10.85
N THR A 91 5.54 -7.87 -11.13
CA THR A 91 5.75 -6.77 -12.08
C THR A 91 6.89 -5.84 -11.62
N ILE A 92 6.97 -5.52 -10.32
CA ILE A 92 8.03 -4.68 -9.76
C ILE A 92 9.41 -5.32 -9.95
N PHE A 93 9.56 -6.62 -9.65
CA PHE A 93 10.84 -7.32 -9.90
C PHE A 93 11.18 -7.39 -11.39
N GLY A 94 10.17 -7.54 -12.25
CA GLY A 94 10.32 -7.55 -13.71
C GLY A 94 10.94 -6.26 -14.26
N PHE A 95 10.73 -5.11 -13.60
CA PHE A 95 11.36 -3.84 -14.01
C PHE A 95 12.88 -3.86 -13.96
N TYR A 96 13.44 -4.72 -13.10
CA TYR A 96 14.88 -4.87 -12.89
C TYR A 96 15.45 -6.12 -13.56
N ALA A 97 14.70 -6.74 -14.47
CA ALA A 97 15.04 -8.02 -15.11
C ALA A 97 15.39 -9.13 -14.10
N ARG A 98 14.75 -9.10 -12.92
CA ARG A 98 14.91 -10.10 -11.86
C ARG A 98 13.63 -10.91 -11.75
N PRO A 99 13.70 -12.25 -11.61
CA PRO A 99 12.54 -13.02 -11.20
C PRO A 99 12.17 -12.63 -9.77
N CYS A 100 10.87 -12.63 -9.45
CA CYS A 100 10.41 -12.49 -8.08
C CYS A 100 10.92 -13.68 -7.25
N PRO A 101 11.71 -13.46 -6.18
CA PRO A 101 12.27 -14.55 -5.38
C PRO A 101 11.27 -15.08 -4.32
N PHE A 102 10.10 -14.48 -4.22
CA PHE A 102 9.11 -14.80 -3.20
C PHE A 102 8.31 -16.05 -3.58
N SER A 103 7.83 -16.78 -2.57
CA SER A 103 6.86 -17.86 -2.79
C SER A 103 5.56 -17.30 -3.35
N ALA A 104 4.73 -18.16 -3.94
CA ALA A 104 3.44 -17.76 -4.47
C ALA A 104 2.55 -17.13 -3.39
N GLU A 105 2.54 -17.71 -2.19
CA GLU A 105 1.73 -17.25 -1.05
C GLU A 105 2.15 -15.85 -0.58
N LEU A 106 3.46 -15.62 -0.49
CA LEU A 106 4.00 -14.32 -0.13
C LEU A 106 3.74 -13.28 -1.23
N GLY A 107 3.86 -13.67 -2.50
CA GLY A 107 3.50 -12.81 -3.64
C GLY A 107 2.05 -12.38 -3.57
N THR A 108 1.13 -13.32 -3.40
CA THR A 108 -0.31 -13.04 -3.25
C THR A 108 -0.59 -12.14 -2.05
N LEU A 109 0.02 -12.40 -0.89
CA LEU A 109 -0.15 -11.55 0.29
C LEU A 109 0.28 -10.09 0.00
N LEU A 110 1.43 -9.90 -0.63
CA LEU A 110 1.92 -8.56 -0.97
C LEU A 110 1.04 -7.88 -2.02
N ASP A 111 0.52 -8.62 -2.99
CA ASP A 111 -0.40 -8.09 -4.00
C ASP A 111 -1.73 -7.63 -3.38
N GLU A 112 -2.27 -8.37 -2.40
CA GLU A 112 -3.47 -7.98 -1.65
C GLU A 112 -3.22 -6.77 -0.75
N MET A 113 -2.04 -6.68 -0.12
CA MET A 113 -1.68 -5.54 0.74
C MET A 113 -1.36 -4.26 -0.06
N LEU A 114 -0.81 -4.40 -1.27
CA LEU A 114 -0.46 -3.29 -2.17
C LEU A 114 -1.52 -3.09 -3.27
N CYS A 115 -2.77 -3.44 -2.96
CA CYS A 115 -3.91 -3.29 -3.86
C CYS A 115 -4.40 -1.84 -3.88
N VAL A 116 -4.51 -1.25 -5.07
CA VAL A 116 -5.19 0.05 -5.26
C VAL A 116 -6.70 -0.17 -5.37
N ASP A 117 -7.47 0.60 -4.60
CA ASP A 117 -8.94 0.47 -4.47
C ASP A 117 -9.38 -0.96 -4.05
N PRO A 118 -9.01 -1.41 -2.84
CA PRO A 118 -9.33 -2.75 -2.32
C PRO A 118 -10.82 -3.00 -2.06
#